data_AF-A0A2H5XGI2-F1
#
_entry.id   AF-A0A2H5XGI2-F1
#
_cell.length_a   1.000
_cell.length_b   1.000
_cell.length_c   1.000
_cell.angle_alpha   90.00
_cell.angle_beta   90.00
_cell.angle_gamma   90.00
#
_symmetry.space_group_name_H-M   'P 1'
#
loop_
_entity.id
_entity.type
_entity.pdbx_description
1 polymer ?
#
loop_
_entity_poly.entity_id
_entity_poly.type
_entity_poly.pdbx_seq_one_letter_code
_entity_poly.pdbx_strand_id
1 'polypeptide(L)'
;MLAETWSGGQPERLHALEQALVRALAEQQRRQTWHRSPTPPLPNDPIAAALIAPQQIPPGVLRAERDLIAGLVQDPALARHILTQMSPDEFLLPVHRDLARLAQGCLEEQSFAELPVLVGDLGDELLRQTLSGLLLHDITPLHARNAVEDRIQRLRRYRLEETLRRQRAELLQKMMAGQLSRDDPTWQVWQETLRTLKLPTR
;
A
#
# COMPACT_ATOMS: atom_id res chain seq x y z
N MET A 1 -24.63 -48.86 6.34
CA MET A 1 -25.93 -49.00 5.65
C MET A 1 -26.14 -48.03 4.48
N LEU A 2 -25.58 -46.81 4.45
CA LEU A 2 -25.75 -45.89 3.30
C LEU A 2 -24.86 -46.21 2.07
N ALA A 3 -23.72 -46.87 2.26
CA ALA A 3 -22.78 -47.18 1.17
C ALA A 3 -23.24 -48.38 0.30
N GLU A 4 -23.88 -49.38 0.90
CA GLU A 4 -24.39 -50.57 0.20
C GLU A 4 -25.61 -50.26 -0.67
N THR A 5 -26.47 -49.34 -0.21
CA THR A 5 -27.61 -48.86 -0.99
C THR A 5 -27.20 -48.03 -2.20
N TRP A 6 -26.01 -47.42 -2.18
CA TRP A 6 -25.49 -46.58 -3.27
C TRP A 6 -24.69 -47.37 -4.31
N SER A 7 -23.98 -48.43 -3.89
CA SER A 7 -23.13 -49.24 -4.78
C SER A 7 -23.90 -50.29 -5.58
N GLY A 8 -25.16 -50.54 -5.25
CA GLY A 8 -25.98 -51.56 -5.91
C GLY A 8 -25.38 -52.97 -5.83
N GLY A 9 -24.59 -53.26 -4.79
CA GLY A 9 -23.90 -54.54 -4.62
C GLY A 9 -22.66 -54.72 -5.51
N GLN A 10 -22.18 -53.69 -6.21
CA GLN A 10 -20.95 -53.77 -7.01
C GLN A 10 -19.74 -53.20 -6.24
N PRO A 11 -18.81 -54.03 -5.77
CA PRO A 11 -17.67 -53.60 -4.95
C PRO A 11 -16.69 -52.71 -5.73
N GLU A 12 -16.61 -52.87 -7.05
CA GLU A 12 -15.73 -52.08 -7.91
C GLU A 12 -16.10 -50.59 -7.94
N ARG A 13 -17.39 -50.26 -7.80
CA ARG A 13 -17.87 -48.87 -7.76
C ARG A 13 -17.50 -48.16 -6.47
N LEU A 14 -17.48 -48.88 -5.35
CA LEU A 14 -17.02 -48.33 -4.07
C LEU A 14 -15.52 -48.06 -4.12
N HIS A 15 -14.76 -48.98 -4.73
CA HIS A 15 -13.32 -48.80 -4.88
C HIS A 15 -12.96 -47.66 -5.86
N ALA A 16 -13.72 -47.50 -6.95
CA ALA A 16 -13.56 -46.37 -7.86
C ALA A 16 -13.89 -45.03 -7.19
N LEU A 17 -14.91 -44.99 -6.33
CA LEU A 17 -15.29 -43.80 -5.57
C LEU A 17 -14.25 -43.47 -4.49
N GLU A 18 -13.71 -44.48 -3.82
CA GLU A 18 -12.60 -44.33 -2.87
C GLU A 18 -11.36 -43.77 -3.56
N GLN A 19 -10.98 -44.33 -4.71
CA GLN A 19 -9.85 -43.81 -5.50
C GLN A 19 -10.09 -42.40 -6.02
N ALA A 20 -11.32 -42.06 -6.43
CA ALA A 20 -11.68 -40.72 -6.87
C ALA A 20 -11.61 -39.71 -5.72
N LEU A 21 -12.08 -40.07 -4.52
CA LEU A 21 -11.98 -39.22 -3.33
C LEU A 21 -10.52 -39.02 -2.90
N VAL A 22 -9.70 -40.08 -2.93
CA VAL A 22 -8.26 -39.97 -2.61
C VAL A 22 -7.56 -39.04 -3.60
N ARG A 23 -7.86 -39.13 -4.90
CA ARG A 23 -7.31 -38.23 -5.92
C ARG A 23 -7.78 -36.78 -5.73
N ALA A 24 -9.08 -36.58 -5.45
CA ALA A 24 -9.64 -35.25 -5.18
C ALA A 24 -9.02 -34.61 -3.93
N LEU A 25 -8.81 -35.38 -2.86
CA LEU A 25 -8.13 -34.92 -1.64
C LEU A 25 -6.66 -34.59 -1.91
N ALA A 26 -5.95 -35.43 -2.69
CA ALA A 26 -4.56 -35.17 -3.06
C ALA A 26 -4.43 -33.91 -3.94
N GLU A 27 -5.34 -33.68 -4.88
CA GLU A 27 -5.38 -32.45 -5.67
C GLU A 27 -5.73 -31.22 -4.83
N GLN A 28 -6.66 -31.35 -3.87
CA GLN A 28 -6.99 -30.25 -2.95
C GLN A 28 -5.80 -29.90 -2.05
N GLN A 29 -5.07 -30.90 -1.54
CA GLN A 29 -3.85 -30.67 -0.78
C GLN A 29 -2.74 -30.03 -1.62
N ARG A 30 -2.59 -30.43 -2.89
CA ARG A 30 -1.65 -29.78 -3.82
C ARG A 30 -2.04 -28.34 -4.12
N ARG A 31 -3.35 -28.04 -4.27
CA ARG A 31 -3.81 -26.65 -4.43
C ARG A 31 -3.57 -25.82 -3.16
N GLN A 32 -3.64 -26.42 -1.98
CA GLN A 32 -3.32 -25.75 -0.72
C GLN A 32 -1.82 -25.49 -0.53
N THR A 33 -0.95 -26.38 -1.00
CA THR A 33 0.51 -26.15 -0.92
C THR A 33 0.99 -25.06 -1.88
N TRP A 34 0.31 -24.85 -3.01
CA TRP A 34 0.64 -23.76 -3.95
C TRP A 34 0.19 -22.37 -3.49
N HIS A 35 -0.73 -22.29 -2.53
CA HIS A 35 -1.13 -21.03 -1.88
C HIS A 35 -0.48 -20.79 -0.51
N ARG A 36 0.39 -21.69 -0.04
CA ARG A 36 1.23 -21.44 1.13
C ARG A 36 2.58 -20.86 0.70
N SER A 37 2.59 -19.55 0.50
CA SER A 37 3.80 -18.78 0.78
C SER A 37 4.26 -19.16 2.20
N PRO A 38 5.57 -19.37 2.45
CA PRO A 38 6.06 -19.67 3.78
C PRO A 38 5.69 -18.51 4.69
N THR A 39 4.66 -18.72 5.52
CA THR A 39 4.32 -17.77 6.56
C THR A 39 5.43 -17.93 7.60
N PRO A 40 6.21 -16.87 7.90
CA PRO A 40 7.15 -16.95 9.01
C PRO A 40 6.40 -17.32 10.28
N PRO A 41 7.02 -18.04 11.23
CA PRO A 41 6.38 -18.40 12.48
C PRO A 41 5.85 -17.12 13.14
N LEU A 42 4.53 -17.00 13.22
CA LEU A 42 3.87 -15.90 13.90
C LEU A 42 4.27 -15.95 15.38
N PRO A 43 4.70 -14.83 15.99
CA PRO A 43 4.78 -14.76 17.44
C PRO A 43 3.38 -15.01 18.01
N ASN A 44 3.30 -15.85 19.05
CA ASN A 44 2.08 -16.31 19.71
C ASN A 44 1.26 -15.19 20.42
N ASP A 45 1.59 -13.93 20.12
CA ASP A 45 0.98 -12.75 20.71
C ASP A 45 0.21 -12.00 19.60
N PRO A 46 -1.13 -11.98 19.64
CA PRO A 46 -1.95 -11.30 18.63
C PRO A 46 -1.64 -9.80 18.54
N ILE A 47 -1.07 -9.21 19.60
CA ILE A 47 -0.59 -7.83 19.61
C ILE A 47 0.69 -7.72 18.76
N ALA A 48 1.65 -8.63 18.93
CA ALA A 48 2.87 -8.66 18.13
C ALA A 48 2.61 -8.96 16.64
N ALA A 49 1.62 -9.80 16.33
CA ALA A 49 1.22 -10.09 14.95
C ALA A 49 0.59 -8.86 14.25
N ALA A 50 -0.20 -8.05 14.98
CA ALA A 50 -0.74 -6.79 14.45
C ALA A 50 0.35 -5.72 14.24
N LEU A 51 1.47 -5.81 14.98
CA LEU A 51 2.59 -4.87 14.88
C LEU A 51 3.51 -5.14 13.67
N ILE A 52 3.53 -6.36 13.12
CA ILE A 52 4.50 -6.79 12.08
C ILE A 52 3.84 -7.01 10.70
N ALA A 53 2.51 -6.92 10.59
CA ALA A 53 1.83 -7.13 9.30
C ALA A 53 2.34 -6.13 8.23
N PRO A 54 2.74 -6.59 7.02
CA PRO A 54 3.13 -5.70 5.93
C PRO A 54 1.95 -4.81 5.59
N GLN A 55 2.04 -3.53 5.95
CA GLN A 55 0.94 -2.59 5.86
C GLN A 55 0.69 -2.23 4.40
N GLN A 56 -0.46 -2.67 3.89
CA GLN A 56 -0.92 -2.29 2.56
C GLN A 56 -1.54 -0.89 2.64
N ILE A 57 -1.07 0.02 1.79
CA ILE A 57 -1.63 1.37 1.69
C ILE A 57 -3.11 1.26 1.29
N PRO A 58 -4.04 1.96 1.95
CA PRO A 58 -5.45 1.90 1.61
C PRO A 58 -5.70 2.30 0.15
N PRO A 59 -6.61 1.62 -0.57
CA PRO A 59 -6.82 1.86 -2.00
C PRO A 59 -7.28 3.31 -2.29
N GLY A 60 -8.02 3.93 -1.38
CA GLY A 60 -8.45 5.33 -1.51
C GLY A 60 -7.32 6.36 -1.35
N VAL A 61 -6.22 5.98 -0.69
CA VAL A 61 -5.00 6.79 -0.56
C VAL A 61 -4.13 6.59 -1.80
N LEU A 62 -3.93 5.34 -2.24
CA LEU A 62 -3.22 5.03 -3.48
C LEU A 62 -3.87 5.69 -4.70
N ARG A 63 -5.21 5.69 -4.78
CA ARG A 63 -5.92 6.39 -5.85
C ARG A 63 -5.68 7.90 -5.80
N ALA A 64 -5.73 8.50 -4.62
CA ALA A 64 -5.45 9.94 -4.47
C ALA A 64 -4.02 10.28 -4.89
N GLU A 65 -3.05 9.43 -4.55
CA GLU A 65 -1.67 9.56 -5.00
C GLU A 65 -1.54 9.46 -6.52
N ARG A 66 -2.19 8.44 -7.11
CA ARG A 66 -2.19 8.21 -8.56
C ARG A 66 -2.82 9.37 -9.31
N ASP A 67 -3.93 9.92 -8.81
CA ASP A 67 -4.56 11.09 -9.40
C ASP A 67 -3.57 12.27 -9.39
N LEU A 68 -2.95 12.58 -8.24
CA LEU A 68 -2.00 13.68 -8.14
C LEU A 68 -0.80 13.52 -9.07
N ILE A 69 -0.17 12.34 -9.12
CA ILE A 69 1.00 12.14 -9.99
C ILE A 69 0.61 12.14 -11.47
N ALA A 70 -0.58 11.65 -11.84
CA ALA A 70 -1.08 11.75 -13.21
C ALA A 70 -1.26 13.22 -13.60
N GLY A 71 -1.87 14.02 -12.72
CA GLY A 71 -2.01 15.45 -12.91
C GLY A 71 -0.67 16.18 -13.04
N LEU A 72 0.32 15.77 -12.26
CA LEU A 72 1.66 16.33 -12.25
C LEU A 72 2.47 16.03 -13.52
N VAL A 73 2.17 14.93 -14.21
CA VAL A 73 2.84 14.51 -15.44
C VAL A 73 2.13 15.01 -16.70
N GLN A 74 0.80 15.10 -16.69
CA GLN A 74 0.01 15.39 -17.89
C GLN A 74 -0.19 16.89 -18.14
N ASP A 75 -0.32 17.70 -17.10
CA ASP A 75 -0.64 19.13 -17.23
C ASP A 75 0.37 19.99 -16.46
N PRO A 76 1.16 20.85 -17.15
CA PRO A 76 2.15 21.70 -16.50
C PRO A 76 1.54 22.73 -15.54
N ALA A 77 0.32 23.22 -15.79
CA ALA A 77 -0.34 24.18 -14.91
C ALA A 77 -0.77 23.50 -13.61
N LEU A 78 -1.35 22.31 -13.72
CA LEU A 78 -1.76 21.51 -12.58
C LEU A 78 -0.56 20.98 -11.78
N ALA A 79 0.52 20.61 -12.47
CA ALA A 79 1.79 20.23 -11.85
C ALA A 79 2.36 21.36 -10.97
N ARG A 80 2.38 22.60 -11.47
CA ARG A 80 2.76 23.78 -10.66
C ARG A 80 1.83 23.97 -9.46
N HIS A 81 0.52 23.81 -9.65
CA HIS A 81 -0.45 23.92 -8.55
C HIS A 81 -0.23 22.87 -7.46
N ILE A 82 0.09 21.63 -7.83
CA ILE A 82 0.40 20.56 -6.86
C ILE A 82 1.72 20.86 -6.14
N LEU A 83 2.78 21.20 -6.88
CA LEU A 83 4.13 21.39 -6.33
C LEU A 83 4.26 22.64 -5.45
N THR A 84 3.37 23.64 -5.60
CA THR A 84 3.31 24.76 -4.64
C THR A 84 2.74 24.34 -3.28
N GLN A 85 1.99 23.24 -3.23
CA GLN A 85 1.31 22.78 -2.01
C GLN A 85 1.96 21.55 -1.38
N MET A 86 2.65 20.72 -2.15
CA MET A 86 3.16 19.43 -1.74
C MET A 86 4.55 19.19 -2.34
N SER A 87 5.52 18.78 -1.52
CA SER A 87 6.86 18.46 -2.01
C SER A 87 6.91 17.06 -2.65
N PRO A 88 7.84 16.79 -3.59
CA PRO A 88 8.00 15.46 -4.18
C PRO A 88 8.26 14.34 -3.16
N ASP A 89 8.87 14.68 -2.02
CA ASP A 89 9.15 13.72 -0.95
C ASP A 89 7.90 13.30 -0.17
N GLU A 90 6.76 13.98 -0.38
CA GLU A 90 5.48 13.67 0.26
C GLU A 90 4.73 12.49 -0.40
N PHE A 91 5.11 12.05 -1.61
CA PHE A 91 4.50 10.87 -2.25
C PHE A 91 4.85 9.58 -1.49
N LEU A 92 3.97 8.58 -1.44
CA LEU A 92 4.23 7.35 -0.66
C LEU A 92 5.08 6.38 -1.45
N LEU A 93 4.80 6.25 -2.75
CA LEU A 93 5.46 5.31 -3.63
C LEU A 93 6.80 5.89 -4.14
N PRO A 94 7.92 5.16 -4.01
CA PRO A 94 9.23 5.65 -4.44
C PRO A 94 9.26 6.12 -5.90
N VAL A 95 8.70 5.33 -6.81
CA VAL A 95 8.62 5.65 -8.24
C VAL A 95 7.87 6.96 -8.50
N HIS A 96 6.83 7.26 -7.71
CA HIS A 96 6.10 8.53 -7.83
C HIS A 96 6.91 9.71 -7.31
N ARG A 97 7.77 9.53 -6.29
CA ARG A 97 8.69 10.57 -5.84
C ARG A 97 9.69 10.91 -6.94
N ASP A 98 10.25 9.90 -7.58
CA ASP A 98 11.24 10.09 -8.63
C ASP A 98 10.61 10.79 -9.85
N LEU A 99 9.41 10.38 -10.25
CA LEU A 99 8.64 11.08 -11.29
C LEU A 99 8.32 12.53 -10.90
N ALA A 100 7.92 12.78 -9.65
CA ALA A 100 7.62 14.13 -9.19
C ALA A 100 8.86 15.04 -9.19
N ARG A 101 10.03 14.52 -8.84
CA ARG A 101 11.31 15.25 -8.93
C ARG A 101 11.70 15.55 -10.37
N LEU A 102 11.55 14.58 -11.28
CA LEU A 102 11.83 14.79 -12.70
C LEU A 102 10.92 15.87 -13.29
N ALA A 103 9.62 15.79 -13.01
CA ALA A 103 8.66 16.79 -13.45
C ALA A 103 8.92 18.18 -12.86
N GLN A 104 9.33 18.25 -11.59
CA GLN A 104 9.77 19.52 -11.00
C GLN A 104 10.97 20.11 -11.76
N GLY A 105 12.01 19.31 -12.02
CA GLY A 105 13.17 19.76 -12.81
C GLY A 105 12.77 20.24 -14.21
N CYS A 106 11.90 19.50 -14.91
CA CYS A 106 11.42 19.90 -16.22
C CYS A 106 10.58 21.20 -16.19
N LEU A 107 9.85 21.47 -15.11
CA LEU A 107 9.11 22.72 -14.96
C LEU A 107 10.04 23.92 -14.73
N GLU A 108 11.11 23.72 -13.96
CA GLU A 108 12.13 24.73 -13.68
C GLU A 108 12.90 25.09 -14.95
N GLU A 109 13.22 24.10 -15.79
CA GLU A 109 13.92 24.27 -17.07
C GLU A 109 13.00 24.67 -18.24
N GLN A 110 11.69 24.76 -18.00
CA GLN A 110 10.66 24.99 -19.03
C GLN A 110 10.62 23.92 -20.15
N SER A 111 11.15 22.73 -19.87
CA SER A 111 11.26 21.56 -20.75
C SER A 111 10.20 20.48 -20.45
N PHE A 112 9.06 20.85 -19.87
CA PHE A 112 8.02 19.89 -19.42
C PHE A 112 7.54 18.91 -20.51
N ALA A 113 7.49 19.34 -21.77
CA ALA A 113 7.12 18.47 -22.89
C ALA A 113 8.13 17.33 -23.15
N GLU A 114 9.36 17.46 -22.67
CA GLU A 114 10.45 16.50 -22.85
C GLU A 114 10.47 15.42 -21.76
N LEU A 115 9.61 15.53 -20.73
CA LEU A 115 9.56 14.59 -19.62
C LEU A 115 9.44 13.11 -20.07
N PRO A 116 8.60 12.74 -21.06
CA PRO A 116 8.56 11.36 -21.56
C PRO A 116 9.86 10.90 -22.23
N VAL A 117 10.58 11.82 -22.88
CA VAL A 117 11.86 11.53 -23.53
C VAL A 117 12.95 11.31 -22.48
N LEU A 118 13.02 12.19 -21.49
CA LEU A 118 13.96 12.07 -20.36
C LEU A 118 13.78 10.76 -19.59
N VAL A 119 12.53 10.37 -19.34
CA VAL A 119 12.20 9.08 -18.74
C VAL A 119 12.59 7.91 -19.65
N GLY A 120 12.49 8.09 -20.98
CA GLY A 120 13.01 7.18 -21.99
C GLY A 120 14.51 6.94 -21.85
N ASP A 121 15.28 8.02 -21.71
CA ASP A 121 16.74 8.02 -21.73
C ASP A 121 17.37 7.49 -20.43
N LEU A 122 16.66 7.57 -19.30
CA LEU A 122 17.11 7.05 -18.00
C LEU A 122 17.25 5.51 -17.97
N GLY A 123 16.63 4.80 -18.93
CA GLY A 123 16.73 3.34 -19.02
C GLY A 123 15.94 2.56 -17.96
N ASP A 124 15.21 3.24 -17.06
CA ASP A 124 14.37 2.59 -16.05
C ASP A 124 13.04 2.10 -16.69
N GLU A 125 12.89 0.79 -16.80
CA GLU A 125 11.70 0.16 -17.36
C GLU A 125 10.46 0.33 -16.47
N LEU A 126 10.61 0.28 -15.15
CA LEU A 126 9.50 0.42 -14.21
C LEU A 126 8.93 1.84 -14.25
N LEU A 127 9.81 2.84 -14.32
CA LEU A 127 9.43 4.25 -14.38
C LEU A 127 8.75 4.57 -15.72
N ARG A 128 9.25 4.03 -16.84
CA ARG A 128 8.60 4.13 -18.16
C ARG A 128 7.21 3.51 -18.22
N GLN A 129 7.03 2.31 -17.67
CA GLN A 129 5.73 1.64 -17.59
C GLN A 129 4.76 2.43 -16.72
N THR A 130 5.23 2.92 -15.57
CA THR A 130 4.43 3.75 -14.66
C THR A 130 3.99 5.03 -15.35
N LEU A 131 4.93 5.75 -15.99
CA LEU A 131 4.63 6.97 -16.74
C LEU A 131 3.57 6.72 -17.83
N SER A 132 3.75 5.67 -18.63
CA SER A 132 2.82 5.31 -19.70
C SER A 132 1.41 5.04 -19.16
N GLY A 133 1.29 4.35 -18.03
CA GLY A 133 0.00 4.11 -17.36
C GLY A 133 -0.61 5.36 -16.73
N LEU A 134 0.21 6.33 -16.35
CA LEU A 134 -0.23 7.62 -15.82
C LEU A 134 -0.71 8.55 -16.93
N LEU A 135 -0.10 8.55 -18.11
CA LEU A 135 -0.53 9.38 -19.25
C LEU A 135 -1.93 9.02 -19.77
N LEU A 136 -2.38 7.78 -19.55
CA LEU A 136 -3.72 7.32 -19.90
C LEU A 136 -4.76 7.54 -18.81
N HIS A 137 -4.36 8.05 -17.64
CA HIS A 137 -5.23 8.22 -16.49
C HIS A 137 -6.11 9.46 -16.63
N ASP A 138 -7.40 9.36 -16.32
CA ASP A 138 -8.31 10.50 -16.40
C ASP A 138 -8.04 11.52 -15.28
N ILE A 139 -7.57 12.71 -15.65
CA ILE A 139 -7.30 13.83 -14.75
C ILE A 139 -8.45 14.84 -14.66
N THR A 140 -9.56 14.62 -15.38
CA THR A 140 -10.75 15.50 -15.31
C THR A 140 -11.23 15.73 -13.88
N PRO A 141 -11.25 14.72 -12.97
CA PRO A 141 -11.66 14.91 -11.58
C PRO A 141 -10.79 15.87 -10.76
N LEU A 142 -9.55 16.17 -11.19
CA LEU A 142 -8.64 17.08 -10.49
C LEU A 142 -8.89 18.55 -10.83
N HIS A 143 -9.58 18.82 -11.93
CA HIS A 143 -9.96 20.18 -12.32
C HIS A 143 -11.13 20.72 -11.49
N ALA A 144 -11.80 19.85 -10.72
CA ALA A 144 -12.82 20.28 -9.79
C ALA A 144 -12.22 21.15 -8.67
N ARG A 145 -13.00 22.12 -8.21
CA ARG A 145 -12.57 23.03 -7.15
C ARG A 145 -12.16 22.25 -5.89
N ASN A 146 -11.03 22.62 -5.29
CA ASN A 146 -10.45 22.01 -4.09
C ASN A 146 -10.03 20.54 -4.26
N ALA A 147 -10.06 19.99 -5.47
CA ALA A 147 -9.81 18.57 -5.65
C ALA A 147 -8.39 18.20 -5.26
N VAL A 148 -7.40 18.96 -5.74
CA VAL A 148 -5.99 18.77 -5.45
C VAL A 148 -5.72 18.82 -3.94
N GLU A 149 -6.26 19.84 -3.27
CA GLU A 149 -6.16 20.06 -1.83
C GLU A 149 -6.69 18.85 -1.05
N ASP A 150 -7.84 18.30 -1.45
CA ASP A 150 -8.46 17.14 -0.79
C ASP A 150 -7.58 15.88 -0.91
N ARG A 151 -6.95 15.64 -2.07
CA ARG A 151 -6.07 14.47 -2.28
C ARG A 151 -4.78 14.62 -1.49
N ILE A 152 -4.19 15.81 -1.48
CA ILE A 152 -2.98 16.12 -0.69
C ILE A 152 -3.28 15.94 0.80
N GLN A 153 -4.40 16.47 1.30
CA GLN A 153 -4.80 16.29 2.69
C GLN A 153 -4.99 14.81 3.04
N ARG A 154 -5.55 14.01 2.14
CA ARG A 154 -5.71 12.56 2.36
C ARG A 154 -4.35 11.86 2.52
N LEU A 155 -3.37 12.18 1.68
CA LEU A 155 -2.01 11.65 1.79
C LEU A 155 -1.34 12.06 3.12
N ARG A 156 -1.46 13.33 3.49
CA ARG A 156 -0.90 13.86 4.75
C ARG A 156 -1.53 13.20 5.97
N ARG A 157 -2.86 13.05 6.00
CA ARG A 157 -3.56 12.35 7.08
C ARG A 157 -3.07 10.91 7.20
N TYR A 158 -2.91 10.21 6.08
CA TYR A 158 -2.38 8.85 6.09
C TYR A 158 -0.96 8.77 6.66
N ARG A 159 -0.05 9.67 6.26
CA ARG A 159 1.32 9.71 6.81
C ARG A 159 1.34 10.00 8.31
N LEU A 160 0.50 10.91 8.77
CA LEU A 160 0.37 11.23 10.20
C LEU A 160 -0.13 10.01 10.99
N GLU A 161 -1.16 9.32 10.48
CA GLU A 161 -1.65 8.08 11.08
C GLU A 161 -0.59 6.98 11.10
N GLU A 162 0.18 6.83 10.02
CA GLU A 162 1.27 5.85 9.95
C GLU A 162 2.37 6.16 10.97
N THR A 163 2.74 7.43 11.10
CA THR A 163 3.73 7.91 12.08
C THR A 163 3.28 7.64 13.50
N LEU A 164 2.02 7.95 13.83
CA LEU A 164 1.42 7.62 15.13
C LEU A 164 1.42 6.12 15.43
N ARG A 165 1.11 5.29 14.43
CA ARG A 165 1.10 3.83 14.60
C ARG A 165 2.50 3.30 14.88
N ARG A 166 3.51 3.79 14.17
CA ARG A 166 4.92 3.44 14.40
C ARG A 166 5.38 3.88 15.80
N GLN A 167 5.09 5.11 16.19
CA GLN A 167 5.41 5.62 17.53
C GLN A 167 4.71 4.80 18.62
N ARG A 168 3.44 4.45 18.43
CA ARG A 168 2.70 3.58 19.37
C ARG A 168 3.34 2.19 19.47
N ALA A 169 3.74 1.60 18.34
CA ALA A 169 4.42 0.32 18.31
C ALA A 169 5.74 0.35 19.08
N GLU A 170 6.56 1.37 18.84
CA GLU A 170 7.83 1.58 19.54
C GLU A 170 7.62 1.80 21.04
N LEU A 171 6.65 2.61 21.44
CA LEU A 171 6.30 2.82 22.85
C LEU A 171 5.86 1.53 23.53
N LEU A 172 5.01 0.72 22.88
CA LEU A 172 4.60 -0.58 23.41
C LEU A 172 5.78 -1.54 23.53
N GLN A 173 6.69 -1.58 22.56
CA GLN A 173 7.92 -2.38 22.66
C GLN A 173 8.79 -1.92 23.83
N LYS A 174 9.00 -0.61 24.00
CA LYS A 174 9.75 -0.05 25.13
C LYS A 174 9.08 -0.33 26.48
N MET A 175 7.75 -0.29 26.55
CA MET A 175 6.98 -0.69 27.73
C MET A 175 7.20 -2.17 28.07
N MET A 176 7.08 -3.05 27.08
CA MET A 176 7.31 -4.49 27.27
C MET A 176 8.74 -4.81 27.67
N ALA A 177 9.71 -4.03 27.20
CA ALA A 177 11.12 -4.14 27.58
C ALA A 177 11.45 -3.52 28.94
N GLY A 178 10.50 -2.85 29.61
CA GLY A 178 10.75 -2.14 30.87
C GLY A 178 11.67 -0.92 30.74
N GLN A 179 11.86 -0.41 29.52
CA GLN A 179 12.79 0.69 29.19
C GLN A 179 12.09 2.05 29.08
N LEU A 180 10.79 2.12 29.40
CA LEU A 180 10.03 3.35 29.29
C LEU A 180 10.40 4.31 30.43
N SER A 181 11.25 5.30 30.13
CA SER A 181 11.53 6.41 31.03
C SER A 181 10.47 7.50 30.87
N ARG A 182 10.22 8.27 31.94
CA ARG A 182 9.28 9.40 31.94
C ARG A 182 9.74 10.55 31.02
N ASP A 183 11.04 10.60 30.75
CA ASP A 183 11.69 11.59 29.88
C ASP A 183 11.95 11.07 28.46
N ASP A 184 11.31 9.96 28.06
CA ASP A 184 11.52 9.39 26.73
C ASP A 184 11.02 10.36 25.64
N PRO A 185 11.89 10.81 24.71
CA PRO A 185 11.51 11.75 23.66
C PRO A 185 10.40 11.20 22.75
N THR A 186 10.31 9.88 22.58
CA THR A 186 9.27 9.24 21.76
C THR A 186 7.87 9.43 22.36
N TRP A 187 7.78 9.52 23.69
CA TRP A 187 6.51 9.74 24.40
C TRP A 187 6.02 11.18 24.22
N GLN A 188 6.92 12.16 24.30
CA GLN A 188 6.59 13.58 24.10
C GLN A 188 6.11 13.84 22.67
N VAL A 189 6.84 13.34 21.67
CA VAL A 189 6.47 13.48 20.26
C VAL A 189 5.11 12.80 19.97
N TRP A 190 4.83 11.65 20.58
CA TRP A 190 3.54 10.98 20.42
C TRP A 190 2.38 11.82 20.99
N GLN A 191 2.55 12.43 22.16
CA GLN A 191 1.54 13.31 22.74
C GLN A 191 1.28 14.57 21.90
N GLU A 192 2.33 15.18 21.35
CA GLU A 192 2.20 16.31 20.43
C GLU A 192 1.46 15.92 19.16
N THR A 193 1.79 14.76 18.59
CA THR A 193 1.15 14.24 17.37
C THR A 193 -0.33 13.88 17.60
N LEU A 194 -0.72 13.45 18.80
CA LEU A 194 -2.13 13.27 19.15
C LEU A 194 -2.90 14.59 19.27
N ARG A 195 -2.26 15.63 19.83
CA ARG A 195 -2.85 16.97 19.93
C ARG A 195 -3.11 17.58 18.55
N THR A 196 -2.19 17.42 17.60
CA THR A 196 -2.37 17.95 16.23
C THR A 196 -3.53 17.28 15.48
N LEU A 197 -3.82 16.01 15.78
CA LEU A 197 -4.92 15.26 15.17
C LEU A 197 -6.27 15.46 15.89
N LYS A 198 -6.34 16.28 16.95
CA LYS A 198 -7.54 16.46 17.79
C LYS A 198 -8.13 15.12 18.29
N LEU A 199 -7.32 14.07 18.40
CA LEU A 199 -7.75 12.79 18.93
C LEU A 199 -7.71 12.89 20.47
N PRO A 200 -8.77 12.51 21.19
CA PRO A 200 -8.77 12.58 22.64
C PRO A 200 -7.73 11.61 23.21
N THR A 201 -6.75 12.15 23.94
CA THR A 201 -5.87 11.39 24.82
C THR A 201 -6.71 10.84 25.97
N ARG A 202 -7.07 9.56 25.92
CA ARG A 202 -7.64 8.83 27.06
C ARG A 202 -6.80 7.60 27.33
#